data_AF-E2RZT9-F1
#
_entry.id   AF-E2RZT9-F1
#
_cell.length_a   1.000
_cell.length_b   1.000
_cell.length_c   1.000
_cell.angle_alpha   90.00
_cell.angle_beta   90.00
_cell.angle_gamma   90.00
#
_symmetry.space_group_name_H-M   'P 1'
#
loop_
_entity.id
_entity.type
_entity.pdbx_description
1 polymer ?
#
loop_
_entity_poly.entity_id
_entity_poly.type
_entity_poly.pdbx_seq_one_letter_code
_entity_poly.pdbx_strand_id
1 'polypeptide(L)'
;MAGGAAFGYKMDDIRVDVEGLYSQLNKNDVSGATFTPTTVANSVAAFSGLVNVYYDIAIEDMPITPYVGVGVGAAYISNPSEASA
;
A
#
# COMPACT_ATOMS: atom_id res chain seq x y z
N MET A 1 12.29 1.59 -3.90
CA MET A 1 11.58 0.65 -4.80
C MET A 1 10.33 0.16 -4.10
N ALA A 2 9.23 0.03 -4.85
CA ALA A 2 7.99 -0.51 -4.33
C ALA A 2 7.44 -1.56 -5.31
N GLY A 3 6.76 -2.54 -4.78
CA GLY A 3 6.13 -3.61 -5.54
C GLY A 3 5.02 -4.24 -4.74
N GLY A 4 4.05 -4.82 -5.43
CA GLY A 4 2.91 -5.43 -4.79
C GLY A 4 2.24 -6.42 -5.70
N ALA A 5 1.44 -7.29 -5.09
CA ALA A 5 0.61 -8.24 -5.79
C ALA A 5 -0.76 -8.26 -5.14
N ALA A 6 -1.78 -8.44 -5.98
CA ALA A 6 -3.15 -8.60 -5.56
C ALA A 6 -3.70 -9.89 -6.12
N PHE A 7 -4.52 -10.58 -5.34
CA PHE A 7 -5.34 -11.69 -5.80
C PHE A 7 -6.76 -11.47 -5.29
N GLY A 8 -7.74 -11.80 -6.14
CA GLY A 8 -9.14 -11.57 -5.80
C GLY A 8 -10.03 -12.66 -6.36
N TYR A 9 -11.20 -12.79 -5.73
CA TYR A 9 -12.23 -13.74 -6.10
C TYR A 9 -13.57 -13.01 -6.18
N LYS A 10 -14.33 -13.30 -7.23
CA LYS A 10 -15.67 -12.76 -7.44
C LYS A 10 -16.71 -13.87 -7.22
N MET A 11 -17.68 -13.58 -6.37
CA MET A 11 -18.87 -14.37 -6.09
C MET A 11 -20.08 -13.54 -6.53
N ASP A 12 -20.56 -13.77 -7.76
CA ASP A 12 -21.72 -13.09 -8.36
C ASP A 12 -21.66 -11.56 -8.23
N ASP A 13 -22.37 -10.97 -7.27
CA ASP A 13 -22.43 -9.52 -7.05
C ASP A 13 -21.35 -9.01 -6.07
N ILE A 14 -20.63 -9.90 -5.39
CA ILE A 14 -19.62 -9.55 -4.40
C ILE A 14 -18.23 -9.95 -4.90
N ARG A 15 -17.27 -9.03 -4.84
CA ARG A 15 -15.85 -9.32 -5.10
C ARG A 15 -15.05 -9.10 -3.83
N VAL A 16 -14.13 -10.01 -3.53
CA VAL A 16 -13.14 -9.83 -2.47
C VAL A 16 -11.76 -9.82 -3.10
N ASP A 17 -10.93 -8.86 -2.76
CA ASP A 17 -9.51 -8.88 -3.09
C ASP A 17 -8.63 -8.76 -1.85
N VAL A 18 -7.43 -9.32 -1.97
CA VAL A 18 -6.38 -9.25 -0.98
C VAL A 18 -5.13 -8.76 -1.68
N GLU A 19 -4.54 -7.71 -1.12
CA GLU A 19 -3.38 -7.04 -1.67
C GLU A 19 -2.24 -7.07 -0.67
N GLY A 20 -1.05 -7.41 -1.14
CA GLY A 20 0.19 -7.29 -0.39
C GLY A 20 1.11 -6.30 -1.10
N LEU A 21 1.55 -5.27 -0.38
CA LEU A 21 2.46 -4.25 -0.87
C LEU A 21 3.73 -4.24 -0.03
N TYR A 22 4.87 -4.11 -0.69
CA TYR A 22 6.16 -3.83 -0.09
C TYR A 22 6.76 -2.58 -0.72
N SER A 23 7.29 -1.70 0.11
CA SER A 23 8.02 -0.54 -0.36
C SER A 23 9.24 -0.28 0.52
N GLN A 24 10.32 0.18 -0.11
CA GLN A 24 11.53 0.61 0.56
C GLN A 24 12.02 1.90 -0.07
N LEU A 25 12.34 2.86 0.78
CA LEU A 25 12.97 4.12 0.39
C LEU A 25 14.35 4.16 1.05
N ASN A 26 15.36 4.53 0.25
CA ASN A 26 16.71 4.74 0.74
C ASN A 26 16.96 6.24 0.87
N LYS A 27 17.79 6.60 1.84
CA LYS A 27 18.31 7.96 1.96
C LYS A 27 19.06 8.34 0.69
N ASN A 28 18.89 9.58 0.26
CA ASN A 28 19.54 10.11 -0.93
C ASN A 28 21.05 10.29 -0.69
N ASP A 29 21.89 9.86 -1.64
CA ASP A 29 23.35 9.93 -1.56
C ASP A 29 23.91 11.06 -2.44
N VAL A 30 23.45 12.30 -2.19
CA VAL A 30 23.96 13.48 -2.89
C VAL A 30 25.20 14.01 -2.18
N SER A 31 26.36 13.85 -2.82
CA SER A 31 27.63 14.40 -2.36
C SER A 31 27.57 15.93 -2.28
N GLY A 32 27.86 16.50 -1.10
CA GLY A 32 27.87 17.94 -0.84
C GLY A 32 26.58 18.54 -0.25
N ALA A 33 25.51 17.75 -0.13
CA ALA A 33 24.29 18.18 0.55
C ALA A 33 24.41 18.03 2.08
N THR A 34 24.17 19.11 2.83
CA THR A 34 24.05 19.03 4.29
C THR A 34 22.64 18.56 4.64
N PHE A 35 22.49 17.31 5.08
CA PHE A 35 21.22 16.79 5.58
C PHE A 35 21.04 17.21 7.04
N THR A 36 20.04 18.04 7.30
CA THR A 36 19.65 18.46 8.66
C THR A 36 18.23 17.93 8.92
N PRO A 37 17.99 17.09 9.94
CA PRO A 37 18.92 16.57 10.94
C PRO A 37 19.86 15.48 10.41
N THR A 38 21.01 15.28 11.07
CA THR A 38 22.02 14.27 10.70
C THR A 38 21.64 12.84 11.10
N THR A 39 20.64 12.67 11.97
CA THR A 39 20.19 11.40 12.57
C THR A 39 19.05 10.72 11.79
N VAL A 40 18.88 11.05 10.51
CA VAL A 40 17.90 10.36 9.66
C VAL A 40 18.37 8.95 9.29
N ALA A 41 17.45 7.99 9.39
CA ALA A 41 17.65 6.60 9.00
C ALA A 41 18.13 6.45 7.55
N ASN A 42 18.98 5.46 7.33
CA ASN A 42 19.56 5.19 6.01
C ASN A 42 18.57 4.53 5.03
N SER A 43 17.56 3.82 5.55
CA SER A 43 16.45 3.30 4.76
C SER A 43 15.18 3.19 5.61
N VAL A 44 14.03 3.23 4.97
CA VAL A 44 12.71 2.96 5.56
C VAL A 44 12.02 1.94 4.68
N ALA A 45 11.51 0.87 5.30
CA ALA A 45 10.71 -0.14 4.62
C ALA A 45 9.29 -0.16 5.18
N ALA A 46 8.31 -0.45 4.34
CA ALA A 46 6.93 -0.65 4.73
C ALA A 46 6.36 -1.89 4.04
N PHE A 47 5.69 -2.73 4.82
CA PHE A 47 4.87 -3.82 4.33
C PHE A 47 3.42 -3.50 4.68
N SER A 48 2.51 -3.57 3.72
CA SER A 48 1.09 -3.37 3.98
C SER A 48 0.24 -4.45 3.33
N GLY A 49 -0.79 -4.86 4.05
CA GLY A 49 -1.83 -5.74 3.56
C GLY A 49 -3.15 -4.99 3.50
N LEU A 50 -3.91 -5.20 2.43
CA LEU A 50 -5.27 -4.68 2.29
C LEU A 50 -6.21 -5.83 1.95
N VAL A 51 -7.42 -5.77 2.50
CA VAL A 51 -8.53 -6.63 2.09
C VAL A 51 -9.66 -5.70 1.71
N ASN A 52 -10.12 -5.77 0.46
CA ASN A 52 -11.26 -4.99 0.01
C ASN A 52 -12.39 -5.91 -0.44
N VAL A 53 -13.61 -5.45 -0.18
CA VAL A 53 -14.85 -6.10 -0.59
C VAL A 53 -15.63 -5.12 -1.44
N TYR A 54 -16.13 -5.56 -2.57
CA TYR A 54 -16.89 -4.78 -3.52
C TYR A 54 -18.24 -5.42 -3.73
N TYR A 55 -19.23 -4.57 -4.00
CA TYR A 55 -20.57 -4.94 -4.39
C TYR A 55 -20.91 -4.26 -5.70
N ASP A 56 -21.30 -5.06 -6.69
CA ASP A 56 -21.74 -4.59 -8.00
C ASP A 56 -23.18 -4.08 -7.89
N ILE A 57 -23.41 -2.84 -8.33
CA ILE A 57 -24.75 -2.23 -8.28
C ILE A 57 -25.48 -2.65 -9.55
N ALA A 58 -26.45 -3.55 -9.40
CA ALA A 58 -27.31 -3.97 -10.48
C ALA A 58 -28.28 -2.83 -10.86
N ILE A 59 -27.97 -2.13 -11.96
CA ILE A 59 -28.86 -1.15 -12.60
C ILE A 59 -29.21 -1.70 -13.97
N GLU A 60 -30.50 -1.81 -14.24
CA GLU A 60 -31.02 -2.26 -15.54
C GLU A 60 -30.59 -1.28 -16.66
N ASP A 61 -30.31 -1.83 -17.85
CA ASP A 61 -29.97 -1.09 -19.07
C ASP A 61 -28.67 -0.26 -19.08
N MET A 62 -27.69 -0.58 -18.22
CA MET A 62 -26.38 0.08 -18.29
C MET A 62 -25.31 -0.75 -19.03
N PRO A 63 -24.50 -0.12 -19.91
CA PRO A 63 -23.44 -0.82 -20.64
C PRO A 63 -22.22 -1.21 -19.79
N ILE A 64 -22.09 -0.65 -18.58
CA ILE A 64 -21.02 -0.92 -17.61
C ILE A 64 -21.65 -1.08 -16.24
N THR A 65 -21.32 -2.15 -15.52
CA THR A 65 -21.78 -2.38 -14.14
C THR A 65 -20.93 -1.56 -13.16
N PRO A 66 -21.46 -0.52 -12.50
CA PRO A 66 -20.75 0.20 -11.46
C PRO A 66 -20.66 -0.66 -10.20
N TYR A 67 -19.65 -0.41 -9.38
CA TYR A 67 -19.46 -1.11 -8.11
C TYR A 67 -19.02 -0.14 -7.02
N VAL A 68 -19.37 -0.45 -5.79
CA VAL A 68 -18.89 0.23 -4.58
C VAL A 68 -18.12 -0.76 -3.75
N GLY A 69 -17.09 -0.31 -3.03
CA GLY A 69 -16.34 -1.19 -2.14
C GLY A 69 -15.92 -0.52 -0.86
N VAL A 70 -15.60 -1.36 0.12
CA VAL A 70 -15.00 -0.98 1.40
C VAL A 70 -13.83 -1.91 1.66
N GLY A 71 -12.76 -1.37 2.20
CA GLY A 71 -11.57 -2.13 2.52
C GLY A 71 -11.02 -1.78 3.88
N VAL A 72 -10.30 -2.74 4.45
CA VAL A 72 -9.53 -2.57 5.67
C VAL A 72 -8.10 -2.99 5.41
N GLY A 73 -7.15 -2.24 5.96
CA GLY A 73 -5.74 -2.49 5.74
C GLY A 73 -4.91 -2.20 6.97
N ALA A 74 -3.76 -2.85 7.04
CA ALA A 74 -2.76 -2.63 8.06
C ALA A 74 -1.38 -2.51 7.41
N ALA A 75 -0.55 -1.63 7.96
CA ALA A 75 0.81 -1.42 7.52
C ALA A 75 1.78 -1.56 8.68
N TYR A 76 2.88 -2.24 8.42
CA TYR A 76 4.04 -2.32 9.30
C TYR A 76 5.19 -1.51 8.69
N ILE A 77 5.65 -0.51 9.42
CA ILE A 77 6.75 0.37 9.01
C ILE A 77 7.99 0.00 9.82
N SER A 78 9.06 -0.36 9.10
CA SER A 78 10.38 -0.59 9.65
C SER A 78 11.28 0.60 9.32
N ASN A 79 11.61 1.36 10.35
CA ASN A 79 12.52 2.49 10.27
C ASN A 79 13.68 2.26 11.25
N PRO A 80 14.82 1.71 10.80
CA PRO A 80 16.03 1.66 11.62
C PRO A 80 16.54 3.08 11.85
N SER A 81 16.03 3.70 12.91
CA SER A 81 16.51 4.99 13.39
C SER A 81 17.98 4.87 13.81
N GLU A 82 18.82 5.75 13.30
CA GLU A 82 20.20 5.94 13.78
C GLU A 82 20.25 6.89 15.00
N ALA A 83 19.09 7.32 15.53
CA ALA A 83 19.03 8.13 16.73
C ALA A 83 19.34 7.27 17.96
N SER A 84 20.56 7.40 18.48
CA SER A 84 20.89 6.98 19.84
C SER A 84 19.96 7.70 20.83
N ALA A 85 19.36 6.93 21.75
CA ALA A 85 18.59 7.45 22.88
C ALA A 85 19.48 8.12 23.93
#